data_AF-A0AAJ1W033-F1
#
_entry.id   AF-A0AAJ1W033-F1
#
_cell.length_a   1.000
_cell.length_b   1.000
_cell.length_c   1.000
_cell.angle_alpha   90.00
_cell.angle_beta   90.00
_cell.angle_gamma   90.00
#
_symmetry.space_group_name_H-M   'P 1'
#
loop_
_entity.id
_entity.type
_entity.pdbx_description
1 polymer ?
#
loop_
_entity_poly.entity_id
_entity_poly.type
_entity_poly.pdbx_seq_one_letter_code
_entity_poly.pdbx_strand_id
1 'polypeptide(L)'
;MSDWSAKNPYSSNLNENFVLNGEGSRKETRHIVFDLGDSGLQYKAGDALGVIPRCPPELVGEILTNCGFSGEEEVETHLGACSLREALTDRYEVHRISKKWVGGLGPRLSSGSGSI
;
A
#
# COMPACT_ATOMS: atom_id res chain seq x y z
N MET A 1 22.76 -14.32 -12.62
CA MET A 1 21.36 -14.33 -12.16
C MET A 1 21.25 -13.21 -11.16
N SER A 2 20.26 -12.34 -11.28
CA SER A 2 20.02 -11.27 -10.32
C SER A 2 19.43 -11.85 -9.02
N ASP A 3 19.92 -11.44 -7.86
CA ASP A 3 19.47 -11.90 -6.53
C ASP A 3 18.15 -11.24 -6.05
N TRP A 4 17.44 -10.56 -6.96
CA TRP A 4 16.21 -9.86 -6.66
C TRP A 4 14.99 -10.77 -6.75
N SER A 5 14.08 -10.64 -5.80
CA SER A 5 12.85 -11.42 -5.72
C SER A 5 11.76 -10.65 -5.00
N ALA A 6 10.54 -11.20 -4.91
CA ALA A 6 9.48 -10.59 -4.13
C ALA A 6 9.84 -10.37 -2.64
N LYS A 7 10.75 -11.18 -2.08
CA LYS A 7 11.23 -11.06 -0.70
C LYS A 7 12.50 -10.19 -0.56
N ASN A 8 13.15 -9.90 -1.68
CA ASN A 8 14.31 -9.03 -1.77
C ASN A 8 14.14 -8.14 -3.01
N PRO A 9 13.25 -7.13 -2.94
CA PRO A 9 12.93 -6.29 -4.08
C PRO A 9 14.09 -5.33 -4.39
N TYR A 10 14.28 -4.98 -5.66
CA TYR A 10 15.21 -3.93 -6.05
C TYR A 10 14.61 -2.54 -5.78
N SER A 11 15.34 -1.67 -5.08
CA SER A 11 14.95 -0.27 -4.93
C SER A 11 15.38 0.51 -6.16
N SER A 12 14.39 1.04 -6.89
CA SER A 12 14.56 1.71 -8.18
C SER A 12 13.99 3.12 -8.12
N ASN A 13 14.53 4.01 -8.96
CA ASN A 13 13.99 5.34 -9.17
C ASN A 13 13.01 5.37 -10.34
N LEU A 14 12.07 6.30 -10.29
CA LEU A 14 11.13 6.53 -11.39
C LEU A 14 11.68 7.59 -12.34
N ASN A 15 12.01 7.21 -13.57
CA ASN A 15 12.55 8.11 -14.58
C ASN A 15 11.45 8.90 -15.28
N GLU A 16 10.32 8.25 -15.59
CA GLU A 16 9.21 8.89 -16.29
C GLU A 16 7.86 8.52 -15.66
N ASN A 17 6.95 9.48 -15.65
CA ASN A 17 5.59 9.32 -15.18
C ASN A 17 4.66 10.34 -15.85
N PHE A 18 3.89 9.91 -16.85
CA PHE A 18 2.94 10.79 -17.52
C PHE A 18 1.65 10.08 -17.90
N VAL A 19 0.59 10.87 -18.04
CA VAL A 19 -0.74 10.38 -18.41
C VAL A 19 -0.78 10.13 -19.92
N LEU A 20 -1.21 8.93 -20.30
CA LEU A 20 -1.39 8.52 -21.70
C LEU A 20 -2.74 8.92 -22.27
N ASN A 21 -3.71 9.17 -21.40
CA ASN A 21 -5.08 9.51 -21.80
C ASN A 21 -5.20 11.00 -22.12
N GLY A 22 -6.06 11.31 -23.10
CA GLY A 22 -6.39 12.70 -23.43
C GLY A 22 -7.37 13.34 -22.44
N GLU A 23 -7.54 14.65 -22.58
CA GLU A 23 -8.50 15.44 -21.81
C GLU A 23 -9.93 14.89 -21.95
N GLY A 24 -10.69 14.91 -20.85
CA GLY A 24 -12.06 14.38 -20.82
C GLY A 24 -12.17 12.85 -20.65
N SER A 25 -11.05 12.13 -20.57
CA SER A 25 -11.06 10.70 -20.24
C SER A 25 -11.61 10.44 -18.83
N ARG A 26 -12.46 9.40 -18.69
CA ARG A 26 -12.98 8.93 -17.39
C ARG A 26 -11.99 8.10 -16.59
N LYS A 27 -10.87 7.72 -17.20
CA LYS A 27 -9.81 6.91 -16.58
C LYS A 27 -8.49 7.63 -16.72
N GLU A 28 -7.58 7.34 -15.81
CA GLU A 28 -6.19 7.76 -15.88
C GLU A 28 -5.31 6.53 -16.09
N THR A 29 -4.55 6.52 -17.17
CA THR A 29 -3.62 5.46 -17.54
C THR A 29 -2.27 6.12 -17.69
N ARG A 30 -1.25 5.59 -17.01
CA ARG A 30 0.07 6.21 -16.93
C ARG A 30 1.12 5.37 -17.64
N HIS A 31 2.05 6.05 -18.31
CA HIS A 31 3.34 5.50 -18.69
C HIS A 31 4.31 5.71 -17.55
N ILE A 32 4.96 4.64 -17.10
CA ILE A 32 5.82 4.62 -15.92
C ILE A 32 7.12 3.90 -16.32
N VAL A 33 8.26 4.56 -16.14
CA VAL A 33 9.59 3.99 -16.46
C VAL A 33 10.42 3.91 -15.19
N PHE A 34 10.84 2.70 -14.84
CA PHE A 34 11.72 2.44 -13.70
C PHE A 34 13.17 2.32 -14.16
N ASP A 35 14.09 2.96 -13.45
CA ASP A 35 15.51 2.84 -13.69
C ASP A 35 16.05 1.53 -13.11
N LEU A 36 16.64 0.69 -13.97
CA LEU A 36 17.26 -0.56 -13.53
C LEU A 36 18.71 -0.37 -13.11
N GLY A 37 19.35 0.78 -13.39
CA GLY A 37 20.74 1.07 -13.03
C GLY A 37 21.68 -0.13 -13.25
N ASP A 38 22.50 -0.40 -12.24
CA ASP A 38 23.42 -1.54 -12.20
C ASP A 38 22.80 -2.81 -11.57
N SER A 39 21.47 -2.92 -11.51
CA SER A 39 20.78 -4.04 -10.83
C SER A 39 21.05 -5.41 -11.44
N GLY A 40 21.49 -5.47 -12.70
CA GLY A 40 21.64 -6.70 -13.46
C GLY A 40 20.31 -7.44 -13.73
N LEU A 41 19.16 -6.80 -13.51
CA LEU A 41 17.84 -7.36 -13.81
C LEU A 41 17.68 -7.59 -15.32
N GLN A 42 17.16 -8.75 -15.67
CA GLN A 42 16.81 -9.11 -17.04
C GLN A 42 15.35 -9.50 -17.10
N TYR A 43 14.66 -9.03 -18.13
CA TYR A 43 13.27 -9.39 -18.41
C TYR A 43 13.05 -9.46 -19.92
N LYS A 44 11.98 -10.11 -20.33
CA LYS A 44 11.55 -10.21 -21.73
C LYS A 44 10.18 -9.57 -21.91
N ALA A 45 9.86 -9.21 -23.14
CA ALA A 45 8.51 -8.77 -23.49
C ALA A 45 7.50 -9.88 -23.13
N GLY A 46 6.49 -9.52 -22.34
CA GLY A 46 5.51 -10.46 -21.79
C GLY A 46 5.72 -10.80 -20.32
N ASP A 47 6.90 -10.53 -19.75
CA ASP A 47 7.12 -10.67 -18.31
C ASP A 47 6.36 -9.58 -17.53
N ALA A 48 6.02 -9.89 -16.28
CA ALA A 48 5.35 -8.97 -15.37
C ALA A 48 6.32 -8.37 -14.35
N LEU A 49 6.12 -7.09 -14.02
CA LEU A 49 6.84 -6.40 -12.95
C LEU A 49 6.01 -6.40 -11.67
N GLY A 50 6.58 -6.91 -10.58
CA GLY A 50 6.02 -6.76 -9.24
C GLY A 50 6.42 -5.42 -8.64
N VAL A 51 5.44 -4.65 -8.16
CA VAL A 51 5.65 -3.39 -7.44
C VAL A 51 5.08 -3.55 -6.04
N ILE A 52 5.84 -3.14 -5.02
CA ILE A 52 5.40 -3.15 -3.63
C ILE A 52 4.92 -1.73 -3.29
N PRO A 53 3.60 -1.51 -3.20
CA PRO A 53 3.06 -0.19 -2.91
C PRO A 53 3.17 0.12 -1.40
N ARG A 54 3.08 1.41 -1.08
CA ARG A 54 2.81 1.89 0.27
C ARG A 54 1.44 2.55 0.30
N CYS A 55 0.72 2.41 1.40
CA CYS A 55 -0.55 3.08 1.59
C CYS A 55 -0.35 4.61 1.64
N PRO A 56 -1.28 5.41 1.10
CA PRO A 56 -1.14 6.85 1.12
C PRO A 56 -1.10 7.39 2.56
N PRO A 57 -0.13 8.25 2.91
CA PRO A 57 0.05 8.73 4.28
C PRO A 57 -1.15 9.50 4.80
N GLU A 58 -1.88 10.21 3.93
CA GLU A 58 -3.11 10.92 4.27
C GLU A 58 -4.21 9.96 4.72
N LEU A 59 -4.40 8.83 4.02
CA LEU A 59 -5.40 7.82 4.36
C LEU A 59 -5.05 7.12 5.69
N VAL A 60 -3.77 6.81 5.90
CA VAL A 60 -3.30 6.26 7.18
C VAL A 60 -3.55 7.26 8.31
N GLY A 61 -3.27 8.55 8.09
CA GLY A 61 -3.51 9.62 9.06
C GLY A 61 -5.00 9.77 9.41
N GLU A 62 -5.89 9.72 8.43
CA GLU A 62 -7.34 9.76 8.63
C GLU A 62 -7.82 8.57 9.48
N ILE A 63 -7.35 7.35 9.19
CA ILE A 63 -7.70 6.16 9.97
C ILE A 63 -7.27 6.32 11.44
N LEU A 64 -6.01 6.71 11.67
CA LEU A 64 -5.50 6.90 13.03
C LEU A 64 -6.30 7.97 13.79
N THR A 65 -6.57 9.10 13.15
CA THR A 65 -7.32 10.21 13.74
C THR A 65 -8.75 9.80 14.08
N ASN A 66 -9.47 9.18 13.13
CA ASN A 66 -10.87 8.77 13.30
C ASN A 66 -11.03 7.67 14.37
N CYS A 67 -9.99 6.88 14.60
CA CYS A 67 -10.00 5.85 15.64
C CYS A 67 -9.36 6.30 16.96
N GLY A 68 -8.83 7.53 17.05
CA GLY A 68 -8.22 8.07 18.27
C GLY A 68 -6.86 7.46 18.62
N PHE A 69 -6.11 6.96 17.63
CA PHE A 69 -4.78 6.38 17.83
C PHE A 69 -3.68 7.40 17.51
N SER A 70 -2.57 7.33 18.25
CA SER A 70 -1.37 8.13 17.99
C SER A 70 -0.59 7.62 16.77
N GLY A 71 -0.65 6.32 16.50
CA GLY A 71 0.14 5.62 15.50
C GLY A 71 1.45 5.05 16.05
N GLU A 72 1.85 5.42 17.27
CA GLU A 72 3.07 4.96 17.95
C GLU A 72 2.83 3.72 18.79
N GLU A 73 1.59 3.25 18.88
CA GLU A 73 1.26 2.02 19.60
C GLU A 73 2.00 0.84 18.97
N GLU A 74 2.67 0.04 19.79
CA GLU A 74 3.29 -1.20 19.32
C GLU A 74 2.20 -2.24 19.02
N VAL A 75 2.28 -2.84 17.83
CA VAL A 75 1.38 -3.89 17.37
C VAL A 75 2.16 -5.08 16.83
N GLU A 76 1.65 -6.28 17.09
CA GLU A 76 2.21 -7.51 16.54
C GLU A 76 1.60 -7.80 15.15
N THR A 77 2.45 -8.02 14.17
CA THR A 77 2.05 -8.42 12.81
C THR A 77 2.63 -9.79 12.48
N HIS A 78 2.20 -10.38 11.35
CA HIS A 78 2.82 -11.62 10.85
C HIS A 78 4.31 -11.45 10.46
N LEU A 79 4.80 -10.22 10.38
CA LEU A 79 6.20 -9.86 10.09
C LEU A 79 6.95 -9.39 11.36
N GLY A 80 6.36 -9.54 12.54
CA GLY A 80 6.91 -9.08 13.82
C GLY A 80 6.27 -7.77 14.33
N ALA A 81 6.74 -7.32 15.50
CA ALA A 81 6.34 -6.07 16.12
C ALA A 81 6.74 -4.83 15.29
N CYS A 82 5.89 -3.81 15.29
CA CYS A 82 6.12 -2.50 14.70
C CYS A 82 5.12 -1.47 15.26
N SER A 83 5.24 -0.20 14.88
CA SER A 83 4.22 0.79 15.23
C SER A 83 2.94 0.59 14.41
N LEU A 84 1.79 0.97 14.96
CA LEU A 84 0.52 0.91 14.25
C LEU A 84 0.56 1.69 12.93
N ARG A 85 1.27 2.82 12.89
CA ARG A 85 1.47 3.62 11.68
C ARG A 85 2.24 2.83 10.61
N GLU A 86 3.34 2.18 10.96
CA GLU A 86 4.11 1.36 10.04
C GLU A 86 3.25 0.19 9.52
N ALA A 87 2.51 -0.47 10.41
CA ALA A 87 1.63 -1.57 10.04
C ALA A 87 0.61 -1.15 8.97
N LEU A 88 -0.07 -0.02 9.16
CA LEU A 88 -1.06 0.51 8.21
C LEU A 88 -0.42 1.04 6.92
N THR A 89 0.82 1.49 6.96
CA THR A 89 1.52 2.08 5.81
C THR A 89 2.09 1.01 4.87
N ASP A 90 2.75 0.00 5.44
CA ASP A 90 3.61 -0.91 4.66
C ASP A 90 3.17 -2.38 4.75
N ARG A 91 2.36 -2.77 5.73
CA ARG A 91 2.10 -4.20 6.05
C ARG A 91 0.66 -4.66 5.81
N TYR A 92 -0.30 -3.74 5.67
CA TYR A 92 -1.71 -4.04 5.48
C TYR A 92 -2.36 -3.25 4.34
N GLU A 93 -3.40 -3.84 3.74
CA GLU A 93 -4.26 -3.19 2.76
C GLU A 93 -5.37 -2.42 3.50
N VAL A 94 -5.36 -1.09 3.41
CA VAL A 94 -6.32 -0.22 4.13
C VAL A 94 -7.47 0.32 3.27
N HIS A 95 -7.38 0.18 1.95
CA HIS A 95 -8.32 0.80 1.01
C HIS A 95 -9.46 -0.14 0.55
N ARG A 96 -9.43 -1.41 0.95
CA ARG A 96 -10.40 -2.42 0.50
C ARG A 96 -11.24 -2.97 1.64
N ILE A 97 -12.54 -2.78 1.53
CA ILE A 97 -13.52 -3.39 2.43
C ILE A 97 -13.96 -4.75 1.88
N SER A 98 -13.92 -5.78 2.73
CA SER A 98 -14.42 -7.12 2.40
C SER A 98 -15.56 -7.54 3.31
N LYS A 99 -16.45 -8.43 2.84
CA LYS A 99 -17.53 -9.00 3.67
C LYS A 99 -16.99 -9.65 4.95
N LYS A 100 -15.83 -10.32 4.85
CA LYS A 100 -15.16 -10.94 5.99
C LYS A 100 -14.70 -9.90 7.01
N TRP A 101 -14.15 -8.77 6.53
CA TRP A 101 -13.74 -7.67 7.40
C TRP A 101 -14.95 -7.05 8.12
N VAL A 102 -16.03 -6.74 7.40
CA VAL A 102 -17.26 -6.18 8.00
C VAL A 102 -17.87 -7.15 9.03
N GLY A 103 -17.94 -8.44 8.69
CA GLY A 103 -18.43 -9.46 9.63
C GLY A 103 -17.56 -9.60 10.88
N GLY A 104 -16.23 -9.46 10.74
CA GLY A 104 -15.30 -9.46 11.87
C GLY A 104 -15.33 -8.18 12.71
N LEU A 105 -15.75 -7.06 12.12
CA LEU A 105 -15.90 -5.78 12.82
C LEU A 105 -17.16 -5.77 13.70
N GLY A 106 -18.26 -6.39 13.27
CA GLY A 106 -19.54 -6.39 13.98
C GLY A 106 -19.45 -6.65 15.49
N PRO A 107 -18.81 -7.74 15.94
CA PRO A 107 -18.66 -8.04 17.37
C PRO A 107 -17.79 -7.04 18.16
N ARG A 108 -17.01 -6.19 17.48
CA ARG A 108 -16.07 -5.23 18.07
C ARG A 108 -16.64 -3.82 18.14
N LEU A 109 -17.75 -3.56 17.44
CA LEU A 109 -18.50 -2.32 17.59
C LEU A 109 -19.35 -2.44 18.85
N SER A 110 -18.93 -1.78 19.93
CA SER A 110 -19.83 -1.55 21.05
C SER A 110 -20.96 -0.64 20.59
N SER A 111 -22.19 -0.91 21.04
CA SER A 111 -23.34 -0.02 20.91
C SER A 111 -23.16 1.21 21.82
N GLY A 112 -22.06 1.94 21.65
CA GLY A 112 -21.78 3.18 22.35
C GLY A 112 -22.54 4.30 21.67
N SER A 113 -23.49 4.89 22.38
CA SER A 113 -24.25 6.09 22.03
C SER A 113 -23.34 7.26 21.67
N GLY A 114 -22.93 7.34 20.41
CA GLY A 114 -22.35 8.53 19.79
C GLY A 114 -23.39 9.10 18.84
N SER A 115 -24.03 10.19 19.25
CA SER A 115 -24.88 10.99 18.38
C SER A 115 -24.07 11.47 17.18
N ILE A 116 -24.60 11.26 15.96
CA ILE A 116 -24.15 11.97 14.76
C ILE A 116 -24.57 13.43 14.88
#